data_AF-A0A7V9VKZ4-F1
#
_entry.id   AF-A0A7V9VKZ4-F1
#
_cell.length_a   1.000
_cell.length_b   1.000
_cell.length_c   1.000
_cell.angle_alpha   90.00
_cell.angle_beta   90.00
_cell.angle_gamma   90.00
#
_symmetry.space_group_name_H-M   'P 1'
#
loop_
_entity.id
_entity.type
_entity.pdbx_description
1 polymer ?
#
loop_
_entity_poly.entity_id
_entity_poly.type
_entity_poly.pdbx_seq_one_letter_code
_entity_poly.pdbx_strand_id
1 'polypeptide(L)'
;MPAPGLLGRLNTPIAKRFAAIAGADEAAVRADLEKLPGQLDRVDELIAAGTIGGPDPNAADFQIGTTMRTILRFADLRPVVEGRAAAELGERILPDYGFEVPAFLPPEWLAALRS
;
A
#
# COMPACT_ATOMS: atom_id res chain seq x y z
N MET A 1 23.34 3.70 -6.16
CA MET A 1 23.56 5.09 -5.65
C MET A 1 24.58 5.05 -4.53
N PRO A 2 25.71 5.77 -4.60
CA PRO A 2 26.62 5.88 -3.46
C PRO A 2 25.95 6.73 -2.36
N ALA A 3 25.97 6.23 -1.11
CA ALA A 3 25.46 6.89 0.11
C ALA A 3 23.95 7.26 0.21
N PRO A 4 23.01 6.31 0.01
CA PRO A 4 21.57 6.57 0.13
C PRO A 4 21.14 7.06 1.53
N GLY A 5 21.79 6.58 2.60
CA GLY A 5 21.49 7.01 3.97
C GLY A 5 21.81 8.48 4.25
N LEU A 6 22.87 9.03 3.65
CA LEU A 6 23.24 10.44 3.81
C LEU A 6 22.22 11.36 3.12
N LEU A 7 21.86 11.02 1.88
CA LEU A 7 20.85 11.74 1.10
C LEU A 7 19.49 11.71 1.82
N GLY A 8 19.10 10.57 2.38
CA GLY A 8 17.87 10.45 3.18
C GLY A 8 17.85 11.41 4.38
N ARG A 9 18.95 11.50 5.13
CA ARG A 9 19.04 12.41 6.29
C ARG A 9 18.92 13.87 5.88
N LEU A 10 19.59 14.28 4.81
CA LEU A 10 19.50 15.64 4.29
C LEU A 10 18.09 16.01 3.83
N ASN A 11 17.31 15.05 3.34
CA ASN A 11 15.95 15.28 2.86
C ASN A 11 14.87 15.29 3.96
N THR A 12 15.24 14.97 5.22
CA THR A 12 14.29 14.85 6.34
C THR A 12 13.36 16.08 6.52
N PRO A 13 13.84 17.34 6.46
CA PRO A 13 12.95 18.50 6.65
C PRO A 13 11.91 18.61 5.54
N ILE A 14 12.30 18.29 4.30
CA ILE A 14 11.40 18.29 3.14
C ILE A 14 10.37 17.17 3.29
N ALA A 15 10.79 15.97 3.66
CA ALA A 15 9.90 14.85 3.95
C ALA A 15 8.87 15.19 5.05
N LYS A 16 9.29 15.85 6.14
CA LYS A 16 8.38 16.31 7.20
C LYS A 16 7.35 17.31 6.70
N ARG A 17 7.75 18.23 5.81
CA ARG A 17 6.81 19.20 5.21
C ARG A 17 5.78 18.51 4.32
N PHE A 18 6.20 17.54 3.49
CA PHE A 18 5.28 16.76 2.67
C PHE A 18 4.31 15.94 3.53
N ALA A 19 4.81 15.29 4.58
CA ALA A 19 3.98 14.56 5.53
C ALA A 19 2.91 15.47 6.17
N ALA A 20 3.30 16.67 6.62
CA ALA A 20 2.35 17.63 7.18
C ALA A 20 1.30 18.11 6.17
N ILE A 21 1.67 18.35 4.91
CA ILE A 21 0.73 18.73 3.85
C ILE A 21 -0.26 17.58 3.57
N ALA A 22 0.22 16.34 3.61
CA ALA A 22 -0.61 15.15 3.41
C ALA A 22 -1.44 14.77 4.66
N GLY A 23 -1.30 15.48 5.79
CA GLY A 23 -1.91 15.09 7.06
C GLY A 23 -1.36 13.76 7.61
N ALA A 24 -0.19 13.33 7.15
CA ALA A 24 0.43 12.07 7.53
C ALA A 24 1.24 12.25 8.82
N ASP A 25 0.55 12.16 9.95
CA ASP A 25 1.16 12.01 11.27
C ASP A 25 1.07 10.57 11.78
N GLU A 26 1.66 10.31 12.94
CA GLU A 26 1.67 8.98 13.55
C GLU A 26 0.26 8.46 13.88
N ALA A 27 -0.65 9.33 14.32
CA ALA A 27 -2.00 8.93 14.67
C ALA A 27 -2.80 8.54 13.40
N ALA A 28 -2.63 9.30 12.32
CA ALA A 28 -3.22 9.00 11.03
C ALA A 28 -2.70 7.66 10.47
N VAL A 29 -1.39 7.43 10.49
CA VAL A 29 -0.79 6.18 10.01
C VAL A 29 -1.34 4.98 10.78
N ARG A 30 -1.39 5.06 12.12
CA ARG A 30 -1.95 3.97 12.94
C ARG A 30 -3.42 3.71 12.62
N ALA A 31 -4.23 4.76 12.49
CA ALA A 31 -5.64 4.63 12.14
C ALA A 31 -5.86 4.05 10.73
N ASP A 32 -4.96 4.32 9.79
CA ASP A 32 -5.02 3.74 8.45
C ASP A 32 -4.63 2.26 8.48
N LEU A 33 -3.61 1.88 9.26
CA LEU A 33 -3.23 0.48 9.47
C LEU A 33 -4.37 -0.33 10.10
N GLU A 34 -5.10 0.25 11.07
CA GLU A 34 -6.28 -0.39 11.69
C GLU A 34 -7.43 -0.62 10.70
N LYS A 35 -7.61 0.27 9.73
CA LYS A 35 -8.69 0.17 8.72
C LYS A 35 -8.32 -0.71 7.53
N LEU A 36 -7.03 -0.90 7.27
CA LEU A 36 -6.53 -1.55 6.07
C LEU A 36 -7.15 -2.95 5.86
N PRO A 37 -7.22 -3.87 6.85
CA PRO A 37 -7.83 -5.18 6.65
C PRO A 37 -9.27 -5.12 6.12
N GLY A 38 -10.10 -4.26 6.72
CA GLY A 38 -11.49 -4.08 6.28
C GLY A 38 -11.62 -3.45 4.89
N GLN A 39 -10.70 -2.57 4.51
CA GLN A 39 -10.63 -2.04 3.14
C GLN A 39 -10.25 -3.13 2.14
N LEU A 40 -9.30 -3.99 2.51
CA LEU A 40 -8.88 -5.13 1.71
C LEU A 40 -10.02 -6.13 1.55
N ASP A 41 -10.79 -6.44 2.61
CA ASP A 41 -12.00 -7.27 2.53
C ASP A 41 -13.01 -6.66 1.54
N ARG A 42 -13.23 -5.35 1.63
CA ARG A 42 -14.14 -4.65 0.74
C ARG A 42 -13.72 -4.74 -0.73
N VAL A 43 -12.42 -4.69 -1.03
CA VAL A 43 -11.92 -4.86 -2.40
C VAL A 43 -12.19 -6.28 -2.89
N ASP A 44 -11.91 -7.30 -2.08
CA ASP A 44 -12.18 -8.69 -2.43
C ASP A 44 -13.67 -8.96 -2.65
N GLU A 45 -14.55 -8.36 -1.85
CA GLU A 45 -16.00 -8.41 -2.07
C GLU A 45 -16.42 -7.81 -3.41
N LEU A 46 -15.84 -6.67 -3.79
CA LEU A 46 -16.14 -6.01 -5.07
C LEU A 46 -15.66 -6.87 -6.26
N ILE A 47 -14.53 -7.56 -6.11
CA ILE A 47 -14.04 -8.52 -7.10
C ILE A 47 -14.99 -9.72 -7.18
N ALA A 48 -15.37 -10.30 -6.04
CA ALA A 48 -16.29 -11.44 -5.98
C ALA A 48 -17.66 -11.11 -6.57
N ALA A 49 -18.14 -9.88 -6.38
CA ALA A 49 -19.37 -9.36 -6.98
C ALA A 49 -19.24 -9.03 -8.49
N GLY A 50 -18.05 -9.13 -9.07
CA GLY A 50 -17.78 -8.77 -10.47
C GLY A 50 -17.90 -7.28 -10.76
N THR A 51 -17.89 -6.43 -9.73
CA THR A 51 -17.95 -4.96 -9.88
C THR A 51 -16.62 -4.40 -10.42
N ILE A 52 -15.53 -5.01 -9.98
CA ILE A 52 -14.16 -4.84 -10.50
C ILE A 52 -13.59 -6.25 -10.75
N GLY A 53 -12.41 -6.36 -11.34
CA GLY A 53 -11.78 -7.66 -11.62
C GLY A 53 -12.27 -8.32 -12.91
N GLY A 54 -13.17 -7.69 -13.66
CA GLY A 54 -13.72 -8.22 -14.91
C GLY A 54 -12.68 -8.41 -16.03
N PRO A 55 -13.07 -9.04 -17.16
CA PRO A 55 -12.18 -9.27 -18.30
C PRO A 55 -11.64 -7.98 -18.93
N ASP A 56 -12.51 -6.98 -19.06
CA ASP A 56 -12.16 -5.64 -19.52
C ASP A 56 -12.05 -4.70 -18.30
N PRO A 57 -10.85 -4.18 -17.97
CA PRO A 57 -10.67 -3.29 -16.83
C PRO A 57 -11.45 -1.98 -16.97
N ASN A 58 -12.13 -1.59 -15.90
CA ASN A 58 -12.81 -0.30 -15.80
C ASN A 58 -11.98 0.73 -15.01
N ALA A 59 -12.51 1.95 -14.86
CA ALA A 59 -11.79 3.02 -14.17
C ALA A 59 -11.44 2.68 -12.70
N ALA A 60 -12.29 1.93 -12.01
CA ALA A 60 -12.03 1.52 -10.63
C ALA A 60 -10.94 0.45 -10.56
N ASP A 61 -10.84 -0.45 -11.55
CA ASP A 61 -9.73 -1.40 -11.67
C ASP A 61 -8.39 -0.68 -11.74
N PHE A 62 -8.29 0.38 -12.57
CA PHE A 62 -7.05 1.14 -12.68
C PHE A 62 -6.71 1.89 -11.38
N GLN A 63 -7.69 2.50 -10.71
CA GLN A 63 -7.45 3.23 -9.47
C GLN A 63 -7.05 2.30 -8.32
N ILE A 64 -7.79 1.21 -8.12
CA ILE A 64 -7.57 0.28 -7.01
C ILE A 64 -6.38 -0.63 -7.31
N GLY A 65 -6.30 -1.19 -8.52
CA GLY A 65 -5.22 -2.09 -8.92
C GLY A 65 -3.84 -1.44 -8.83
N THR A 66 -3.68 -0.19 -9.28
CA THR A 66 -2.40 0.53 -9.12
C THR A 66 -2.04 0.76 -7.65
N THR A 67 -3.02 1.10 -6.81
CA THR A 67 -2.84 1.22 -5.35
C THR A 67 -2.42 -0.10 -4.72
N MET A 68 -3.09 -1.21 -5.08
CA MET A 68 -2.74 -2.55 -4.62
C MET A 68 -1.33 -2.94 -5.04
N ARG A 69 -0.94 -2.60 -6.27
CA ARG A 69 0.41 -2.83 -6.76
C ARG A 69 1.45 -2.05 -5.95
N THR A 70 1.15 -0.81 -5.56
CA THR A 70 2.00 -0.03 -4.66
C THR A 70 2.12 -0.67 -3.29
N ILE A 71 1.01 -1.08 -2.66
CA ILE A 71 1.03 -1.72 -1.32
C ILE A 71 1.87 -2.99 -1.33
N LEU A 72 1.78 -3.82 -2.37
CA LEU A 72 2.60 -5.03 -2.55
C LEU A 72 4.11 -4.76 -2.57
N ARG A 73 4.55 -3.52 -2.80
CA ARG A 73 5.97 -3.14 -2.77
C ARG A 73 6.47 -2.76 -1.37
N PHE A 74 5.59 -2.56 -0.40
CA PHE A 74 5.97 -2.29 0.98
C PHE A 74 6.22 -3.61 1.72
N ALA A 75 7.46 -3.86 2.14
CA ALA A 75 7.81 -5.10 2.82
C ALA A 75 6.97 -5.34 4.10
N ASP A 76 6.61 -4.28 4.82
CA ASP A 76 5.76 -4.35 6.02
C ASP A 76 4.30 -4.74 5.71
N LEU A 77 3.78 -4.39 4.53
CA LEU A 77 2.38 -4.56 4.16
C LEU A 77 2.14 -5.72 3.19
N ARG A 78 3.17 -6.17 2.47
CA ARG A 78 3.08 -7.32 1.55
C ARG A 78 2.46 -8.56 2.19
N PRO A 79 2.82 -8.96 3.44
CA PRO A 79 2.26 -10.18 4.05
C PRO A 79 0.74 -10.15 4.25
N VAL A 80 0.10 -8.97 4.32
CA VAL A 80 -1.36 -8.87 4.49
C VAL A 80 -2.13 -8.77 3.19
N VAL A 81 -1.43 -8.60 2.08
CA VAL A 81 -2.05 -8.49 0.75
C VAL A 81 -1.79 -9.75 -0.08
N GLU A 82 -0.60 -10.35 0.05
CA GLU A 82 -0.18 -11.53 -0.71
C GLU A 82 -1.19 -12.68 -0.56
N GLY A 83 -1.59 -13.27 -1.70
CA GLY A 83 -2.58 -14.34 -1.76
C GLY A 83 -4.06 -13.91 -1.82
N ARG A 84 -4.36 -12.59 -1.77
CA ARG A 84 -5.72 -12.07 -1.92
C ARG A 84 -6.05 -11.73 -3.39
N ALA A 85 -7.34 -11.75 -3.75
CA ALA A 85 -7.79 -11.35 -5.08
C ALA A 85 -7.40 -9.88 -5.41
N ALA A 86 -7.41 -9.01 -4.39
CA ALA A 86 -6.89 -7.65 -4.50
C ALA A 86 -5.43 -7.58 -4.97
N ALA A 87 -4.57 -8.54 -4.57
CA ALA A 87 -3.18 -8.60 -5.01
C ALA A 87 -3.09 -8.95 -6.49
N GLU A 88 -3.83 -9.98 -6.91
CA GLU A 88 -3.88 -10.44 -8.31
C GLU A 88 -4.39 -9.33 -9.24
N LEU A 89 -5.39 -8.56 -8.78
CA LEU A 89 -5.87 -7.38 -9.52
C LEU A 89 -4.74 -6.38 -9.76
N GLY A 90 -3.95 -6.07 -8.71
CA GLY A 90 -2.82 -5.15 -8.84
C GLY A 90 -1.73 -5.65 -9.78
N GLU A 91 -1.43 -6.95 -9.74
CA GLU A 91 -0.47 -7.59 -10.64
C GLU A 91 -0.94 -7.61 -12.10
N ARG A 92 -2.24 -7.82 -12.33
CA ARG A 92 -2.82 -7.80 -13.66
C ARG A 92 -2.85 -6.39 -14.26
N ILE A 93 -3.19 -5.38 -13.47
CA ILE A 93 -3.29 -3.99 -13.91
C ILE A 93 -1.92 -3.37 -14.16
N LEU A 94 -0.93 -3.69 -13.33
CA LEU A 94 0.42 -3.13 -13.44
C LEU A 94 1.48 -4.23 -13.21
N PRO A 95 1.71 -5.10 -14.23
CA PRO A 95 2.63 -6.24 -14.10
C PRO A 95 4.07 -5.79 -13.86
N ASP A 96 4.53 -4.76 -14.57
CA ASP A 96 5.88 -4.22 -14.45
C ASP A 96 5.88 -2.99 -13.54
N TYR A 97 6.29 -3.20 -12.28
CA TYR A 97 6.42 -2.12 -11.30
C TYR A 97 7.68 -2.29 -10.46
N GLY A 98 8.77 -1.65 -10.90
CA GLY A 98 10.11 -1.88 -10.37
C GLY A 98 10.48 -0.97 -9.21
N PHE A 99 10.12 -1.36 -7.99
CA PHE A 99 10.81 -0.98 -6.75
C PHE A 99 10.35 -1.86 -5.59
N GLU A 100 11.15 -1.89 -4.52
CA GLU A 100 10.73 -2.39 -3.21
C GLU A 100 10.96 -1.30 -2.18
N VAL A 101 10.03 -1.16 -1.25
CA VAL A 101 10.16 -0.31 -0.07
C VAL A 101 10.50 -1.23 1.11
N PRO A 102 11.72 -1.11 1.68
CA PRO A 102 12.12 -1.89 2.85
C PRO A 102 11.19 -1.66 4.04
N ALA A 103 11.22 -2.58 5.01
CA ALA A 103 10.51 -2.40 6.27
C ALA A 103 11.00 -1.15 7.01
N PHE A 104 10.07 -0.33 7.51
CA PHE A 104 10.36 0.89 8.26
C PHE A 104 9.33 1.21 9.35
N LEU A 105 8.18 0.52 9.38
CA LEU A 105 7.15 0.74 10.40
C LEU A 105 7.55 0.10 11.73
N PRO A 106 7.22 0.73 12.88
CA PRO A 106 7.41 0.11 14.19
C PRO A 106 6.65 -1.22 14.28
N PRO A 107 7.28 -2.32 14.75
CA PRO A 107 6.65 -3.64 14.80
C PRO A 107 5.33 -3.68 15.58
N GLU A 108 5.21 -2.85 16.61
CA GLU A 108 4.00 -2.72 17.43
C GLU A 108 2.82 -2.12 16.66
N TRP A 109 3.04 -1.34 15.60
CA TRP A 109 1.97 -0.83 14.74
C TRP A 109 1.43 -1.91 13.81
N LEU A 110 2.27 -2.88 13.43
CA LEU A 110 1.89 -3.99 12.55
C LEU A 110 1.00 -5.02 13.27
N ALA A 111 0.86 -4.95 14.59
CA ALA A 111 -0.05 -5.81 15.35
C ALA A 111 -1.51 -5.65 14.88
N ALA A 112 -1.91 -4.45 14.46
CA ALA A 112 -3.25 -4.16 13.95
C ALA A 112 -3.56 -4.87 12.62
N LEU A 113 -2.54 -5.32 11.89
CA LEU A 113 -2.69 -6.00 10.60
C LEU A 113 -2.87 -7.52 10.73
N ARG A 114 -2.73 -8.08 11.93
CA ARG A 114 -2.76 -9.54 12.17
C ARG A 114 -4.11 -10.05 12.70
N SER A 115 -5.11 -9.18 12.81
CA SER A 115 -6.45 -9.50 13.33
C SER A 115 -7.36 -10.09 12.29
#